data_AF-A0A2E9ZHC4-F1
#
_entry.id   AF-A0A2E9ZHC4-F1
#
_cell.length_a   1.000
_cell.length_b   1.000
_cell.length_c   1.000
_cell.angle_alpha   90.00
_cell.angle_beta   90.00
_cell.angle_gamma   90.00
#
_symmetry.space_group_name_H-M   'P 1'
#
loop_
_entity.id
_entity.type
_entity.pdbx_description
1 polymer ?
#
loop_
_entity_poly.entity_id
_entity_poly.type
_entity_poly.pdbx_seq_one_letter_code
_entity_poly.pdbx_strand_id
1 'polypeptide(L)'
;MELQDRLEELQSSGIGIAAISYDSEEVLADFAQRRGISYPLLSDDDSALITEFGILNTVAAEGVGPNADDPEVQADVAKYVSRFGSNPMIVGTPYPGTFMLDVDGRVTSRFFEEFYSERNTTSNVMLKLGIGLSPIAAIEGSTAQLKFTAYPSNSTVTVGTRFSIAIDVEPGPHMHVYAPGAEEMGYRVIGLKLAPTEHVRFEPVEFPESEIYYFEPLDERVPVYQRAFTLLQEIVVDVGAETESALAELDALTISGSFDYQACDDAICFNPVSVPLSFTLDLDLLDRQRAGRR
;
A
#
# COMPACT_ATOMS: atom_id res chain seq x y z
N MET A 1 -15.52 0.09 -7.04
CA MET A 1 -14.29 -0.24 -7.81
C MET A 1 -13.33 0.89 -7.54
N GLU A 2 -12.28 0.69 -6.73
CA GLU A 2 -11.55 1.80 -6.07
C GLU A 2 -11.20 2.98 -6.99
N LEU A 3 -10.55 2.73 -8.14
CA LEU A 3 -10.18 3.78 -9.11
C LEU A 3 -11.39 4.57 -9.63
N GLN A 4 -12.51 3.89 -9.88
CA GLN A 4 -13.74 4.53 -10.34
C GLN A 4 -14.39 5.34 -9.22
N ASP A 5 -14.35 4.82 -7.99
CA ASP A 5 -14.96 5.47 -6.82
C ASP A 5 -14.23 6.78 -6.47
N ARG A 6 -12.94 6.89 -6.80
CA ARG A 6 -12.10 8.09 -6.60
C ARG A 6 -11.82 8.92 -7.86
N LEU A 7 -12.46 8.59 -8.99
CA LEU A 7 -12.11 9.20 -10.29
C LEU A 7 -12.22 10.74 -10.26
N GLU A 8 -13.29 11.28 -9.67
CA GLU A 8 -13.52 12.72 -9.61
C GLU A 8 -12.47 13.45 -8.75
N GLU A 9 -12.11 12.88 -7.61
CA GLU A 9 -11.06 13.42 -6.72
C GLU A 9 -9.71 13.44 -7.44
N LEU A 10 -9.34 12.35 -8.12
CA LEU A 10 -8.10 12.24 -8.87
C LEU A 10 -8.05 13.25 -10.02
N GLN A 11 -9.13 13.36 -10.80
CA GLN A 11 -9.23 14.33 -11.89
C GLN A 11 -9.18 15.78 -11.39
N SER A 12 -9.83 16.09 -10.26
CA SER A 12 -9.78 17.41 -9.65
C SER A 12 -8.37 17.80 -9.17
N SER A 13 -7.55 16.80 -8.85
CA SER A 13 -6.13 16.94 -8.51
C SER A 13 -5.21 16.98 -9.74
N GLY A 14 -5.78 17.00 -10.95
CA GLY A 14 -5.02 17.04 -12.21
C GLY A 14 -4.49 15.68 -12.66
N ILE A 15 -4.96 14.57 -12.07
CA ILE A 15 -4.50 13.21 -12.36
C ILE A 15 -5.44 12.56 -13.36
N GLY A 16 -4.90 12.19 -14.53
CA GLY A 16 -5.57 11.33 -15.50
C GLY A 16 -5.37 9.85 -15.15
N ILE A 17 -6.35 9.02 -15.48
CA ILE A 17 -6.33 7.57 -15.21
C ILE A 17 -6.56 6.82 -16.52
N ALA A 18 -5.78 5.76 -16.74
CA ALA A 18 -6.06 4.71 -17.69
C ALA A 18 -5.61 3.38 -17.11
N ALA A 19 -6.28 2.29 -17.45
CA ALA A 19 -5.82 0.94 -17.14
C ALA A 19 -5.50 0.20 -18.44
N ILE A 20 -4.53 -0.71 -18.40
CA ILE A 20 -4.12 -1.55 -19.53
C ILE A 20 -4.13 -3.01 -19.09
N SER A 21 -4.63 -3.90 -19.95
CA SER A 21 -4.53 -5.35 -19.72
C SER A 21 -4.38 -6.10 -21.05
N TYR A 22 -4.04 -7.39 -20.93
CA TYR A 22 -3.97 -8.32 -22.06
C TYR A 22 -5.34 -8.81 -22.55
N ASP A 23 -6.43 -8.30 -21.97
CA ASP A 23 -7.78 -8.66 -22.39
C ASP A 23 -8.15 -7.92 -23.68
N SER A 24 -8.95 -8.54 -24.53
CA SER A 24 -9.47 -7.91 -25.76
C SER A 24 -10.41 -6.75 -25.45
N GLU A 25 -10.61 -5.86 -26.42
CA GLU A 25 -11.52 -4.72 -26.27
C GLU A 25 -12.96 -5.15 -25.94
N GLU A 26 -13.42 -6.31 -26.44
CA GLU A 26 -14.75 -6.85 -26.13
C GLU A 26 -14.89 -7.20 -24.64
N VAL A 27 -13.87 -7.87 -24.07
CA VAL A 27 -13.85 -8.23 -22.65
C VAL A 27 -13.80 -6.99 -21.78
N LEU A 28 -12.95 -6.01 -22.15
CA LEU A 28 -12.84 -4.75 -21.44
C LEU A 28 -14.14 -3.92 -21.52
N ALA A 29 -14.81 -3.89 -22.67
CA ALA A 29 -16.07 -3.18 -22.85
C ALA A 29 -17.20 -3.80 -22.00
N ASP A 30 -17.32 -5.13 -21.98
CA ASP A 30 -18.28 -5.83 -21.10
C ASP A 30 -18.00 -5.54 -19.62
N PHE A 31 -16.73 -5.64 -19.20
CA PHE A 31 -16.32 -5.34 -17.84
C PHE A 31 -16.65 -3.89 -17.45
N ALA A 32 -16.29 -2.93 -18.29
CA ALA A 32 -16.57 -1.51 -18.06
C ALA A 32 -18.07 -1.26 -17.93
N GLN A 33 -18.90 -1.83 -18.81
CA GLN A 33 -20.34 -1.69 -18.75
C GLN A 33 -20.91 -2.28 -17.45
N ARG A 34 -20.50 -3.49 -17.06
CA ARG A 34 -21.00 -4.15 -15.85
C ARG A 34 -20.61 -3.43 -14.57
N ARG A 35 -19.41 -2.86 -14.52
CA ARG A 35 -18.84 -2.19 -13.35
C ARG A 35 -19.02 -0.67 -13.34
N GLY A 36 -19.60 -0.10 -14.39
CA GLY A 36 -19.79 1.34 -14.52
C GLY A 36 -18.47 2.12 -14.65
N ILE A 37 -17.45 1.51 -15.27
CA ILE A 37 -16.14 2.15 -15.45
C ILE A 37 -16.23 3.20 -16.56
N SER A 38 -15.73 4.39 -16.27
CA SER A 38 -15.80 5.58 -17.13
C SER A 38 -14.42 6.10 -17.57
N TYR A 39 -13.34 5.67 -16.91
CA TYR A 39 -11.98 5.94 -17.37
C TYR A 39 -11.56 4.95 -18.47
N PRO A 40 -10.58 5.31 -19.34
CA PRO A 40 -10.10 4.44 -20.41
C PRO A 40 -9.56 3.09 -19.92
N LEU A 41 -10.02 2.02 -20.56
CA LEU A 41 -9.41 0.69 -20.50
C LEU A 41 -8.75 0.40 -21.86
N LEU A 42 -7.46 0.12 -21.85
CA LEU A 42 -6.63 -0.11 -23.02
C LEU A 42 -6.37 -1.60 -23.17
N SER A 43 -6.64 -2.14 -24.36
CA SER A 43 -6.31 -3.52 -24.70
C SER A 43 -4.88 -3.58 -25.26
N ASP A 44 -4.10 -4.51 -24.74
CA ASP A 44 -2.80 -4.96 -25.22
C ASP A 44 -2.87 -6.47 -25.40
N ASP A 45 -3.78 -6.93 -26.25
CA ASP A 45 -4.21 -8.34 -26.37
C ASP A 45 -3.12 -9.29 -26.88
N ASP A 46 -2.10 -8.77 -27.54
CA ASP A 46 -0.86 -9.48 -27.88
C ASP A 46 0.26 -9.30 -26.84
N SER A 47 -0.01 -8.53 -25.77
CA SER A 47 0.91 -8.18 -24.69
C SER A 47 2.21 -7.52 -25.16
N ALA A 48 2.18 -6.81 -26.30
CA ALA A 48 3.36 -6.18 -26.86
C ALA A 48 3.89 -5.07 -25.95
N LEU A 49 3.03 -4.17 -25.47
CA LEU A 49 3.45 -3.09 -24.57
C LEU A 49 3.81 -3.65 -23.18
N ILE A 50 3.02 -4.58 -22.64
CA ILE A 50 3.32 -5.29 -21.39
C ILE A 50 4.73 -5.89 -21.43
N THR A 51 5.11 -6.48 -22.57
CA THR A 51 6.46 -7.02 -22.79
C THR A 51 7.51 -5.92 -22.91
N GLU A 52 7.27 -4.88 -23.71
CA GLU A 52 8.21 -3.77 -23.92
C GLU A 52 8.52 -3.01 -22.62
N PHE A 53 7.53 -2.84 -21.75
CA PHE A 53 7.69 -2.22 -20.44
C PHE A 53 8.38 -3.13 -19.41
N GLY A 54 8.65 -4.39 -19.77
CA GLY A 54 9.32 -5.36 -18.91
C GLY A 54 8.48 -5.83 -17.74
N ILE A 55 7.16 -5.79 -17.87
CA ILE A 55 6.20 -6.16 -16.81
C ILE A 55 5.44 -7.45 -17.13
N LEU A 56 5.74 -8.13 -18.23
CA LEU A 56 5.16 -9.43 -18.54
C LEU A 56 5.51 -10.45 -17.45
N ASN A 57 4.50 -11.14 -16.93
CA ASN A 57 4.70 -12.22 -15.99
C ASN A 57 4.97 -13.53 -16.75
N THR A 58 6.25 -13.88 -16.86
CA THR A 58 6.69 -15.06 -17.62
C THR A 58 6.28 -16.38 -16.98
N VAL A 59 5.97 -16.40 -15.68
CA VAL A 59 5.52 -17.60 -14.95
C VAL A 59 4.20 -18.13 -15.53
N ALA A 60 3.35 -17.26 -16.09
CA ALA A 60 2.11 -17.68 -16.72
C ALA A 60 2.36 -18.61 -17.92
N ALA A 61 3.37 -18.28 -18.74
CA ALA A 61 3.77 -19.08 -19.89
C ALA A 61 4.46 -20.39 -19.47
N GLU A 62 5.30 -20.34 -18.43
CA GLU A 62 5.95 -21.53 -17.88
C GLU A 62 4.93 -22.54 -17.34
N GLY A 63 3.87 -22.05 -16.67
CA GLY A 63 2.81 -22.87 -16.12
C GLY A 63 1.96 -23.64 -17.14
N VAL A 64 2.04 -23.30 -18.43
CA VAL A 64 1.43 -24.07 -19.53
C VAL A 64 2.46 -24.70 -20.46
N GLY A 65 3.74 -24.58 -20.12
CA GLY A 65 4.86 -25.05 -20.90
C GLY A 65 5.19 -26.53 -20.65
N PRO A 66 6.31 -27.03 -21.21
CA PRO A 66 6.74 -28.42 -21.08
C PRO A 66 6.95 -28.91 -19.64
N ASN A 67 7.19 -27.99 -18.71
CA ASN A 67 7.45 -28.27 -17.29
C ASN A 67 6.22 -27.99 -16.41
N ALA A 68 5.01 -27.88 -16.97
CA ALA A 68 3.80 -27.56 -16.20
C ALA A 68 3.47 -28.57 -15.07
N ASP A 69 3.96 -29.80 -15.18
CA ASP A 69 3.82 -30.85 -14.16
C ASP A 69 4.91 -30.79 -13.07
N ASP A 70 5.90 -29.90 -13.20
CA ASP A 70 6.94 -29.71 -12.18
C ASP A 70 6.33 -29.05 -10.92
N PRO A 71 6.48 -29.66 -9.72
CA PRO A 71 5.96 -29.09 -8.49
C PRO A 71 6.46 -27.67 -8.18
N GLU A 72 7.69 -27.32 -8.57
CA GLU A 72 8.23 -25.97 -8.39
C GLU A 72 7.51 -24.96 -9.30
N VAL A 73 7.29 -25.31 -10.57
CA VAL A 73 6.52 -24.48 -11.52
C VAL A 73 5.08 -24.31 -11.04
N GLN A 74 4.44 -25.37 -10.52
CA GLN A 74 3.09 -25.28 -9.97
C GLN A 74 3.01 -24.36 -8.74
N ALA A 75 4.01 -24.41 -7.87
CA ALA A 75 4.11 -23.52 -6.72
C ALA A 75 4.28 -22.05 -7.15
N ASP A 76 5.13 -21.80 -8.14
CA ASP A 76 5.35 -20.47 -8.70
C ASP A 76 4.09 -19.93 -9.39
N VAL A 77 3.38 -20.75 -10.17
CA VAL A 77 2.08 -20.36 -10.77
C VAL A 77 1.07 -19.97 -9.70
N ALA A 78 0.94 -20.77 -8.64
CA ALA A 78 0.01 -20.49 -7.55
C ALA A 78 0.34 -19.17 -6.82
N LYS A 79 1.64 -18.84 -6.73
CA LYS A 79 2.16 -17.65 -6.05
C LYS A 79 2.07 -16.39 -6.92
N TYR A 80 2.53 -16.50 -8.16
CA TYR A 80 2.79 -15.35 -9.03
C TYR A 80 1.79 -15.19 -10.16
N VAL A 81 0.86 -16.10 -10.42
CA VAL A 81 -0.04 -16.01 -11.59
C VAL A 81 -1.51 -16.20 -11.22
N SER A 82 -1.85 -17.31 -10.59
CA SER A 82 -3.23 -17.67 -10.32
C SER A 82 -3.29 -18.85 -9.36
N ARG A 83 -4.09 -18.69 -8.31
CA ARG A 83 -4.41 -19.76 -7.36
C ARG A 83 -5.21 -20.91 -7.96
N PHE A 84 -5.87 -20.64 -9.08
CA PHE A 84 -6.70 -21.62 -9.78
C PHE A 84 -5.91 -22.43 -10.82
N GLY A 85 -4.58 -22.30 -10.81
CA GLY A 85 -3.68 -22.94 -11.77
C GLY A 85 -3.47 -22.10 -13.03
N SER A 86 -2.62 -22.62 -13.92
CA SER A 86 -2.32 -21.99 -15.20
C SER A 86 -3.26 -22.45 -16.32
N ASN A 87 -3.52 -21.56 -17.28
CA ASN A 87 -4.36 -21.79 -18.45
C ASN A 87 -3.78 -20.97 -19.62
N PRO A 88 -3.80 -21.45 -20.87
CA PRO A 88 -3.37 -20.63 -22.01
C PRO A 88 -4.01 -19.24 -22.07
N MET A 89 -5.24 -19.06 -21.56
CA MET A 89 -5.92 -17.76 -21.53
C MET A 89 -5.28 -16.71 -20.64
N ILE A 90 -4.41 -17.07 -19.68
CA ILE A 90 -3.76 -16.08 -18.78
C ILE A 90 -2.31 -15.79 -19.20
N VAL A 91 -1.84 -16.38 -20.30
CA VAL A 91 -0.55 -16.05 -20.89
C VAL A 91 -0.66 -14.65 -21.50
N GLY A 92 0.25 -13.75 -21.12
CA GLY A 92 0.15 -12.31 -21.41
C GLY A 92 -0.11 -11.45 -20.17
N THR A 93 -0.50 -12.08 -19.05
CA THR A 93 -0.73 -11.37 -17.79
C THR A 93 0.50 -10.55 -17.37
N PRO A 94 0.36 -9.26 -17.02
CA PRO A 94 1.43 -8.48 -16.42
C PRO A 94 1.56 -8.75 -14.92
N TYR A 95 2.73 -8.48 -14.35
CA TYR A 95 2.83 -8.24 -12.91
C TYR A 95 1.93 -7.05 -12.55
N PRO A 96 1.09 -7.17 -11.50
CA PRO A 96 0.17 -6.10 -11.12
C PRO A 96 0.94 -4.88 -10.65
N GLY A 97 0.55 -3.70 -11.15
CA GLY A 97 1.19 -2.46 -10.74
C GLY A 97 0.61 -1.21 -11.36
N THR A 98 1.24 -0.08 -11.03
CA THR A 98 0.89 1.26 -11.44
C THR A 98 2.14 2.04 -11.86
N PHE A 99 2.06 2.69 -13.01
CA PHE A 99 3.00 3.71 -13.43
C PHE A 99 2.45 5.09 -13.12
N MET A 100 3.29 5.97 -12.57
CA MET A 100 3.00 7.39 -12.49
C MET A 100 3.73 8.11 -13.61
N LEU A 101 3.02 8.99 -14.32
CA LEU A 101 3.55 9.74 -15.45
C LEU A 101 3.51 11.24 -15.17
N ASP A 102 4.51 11.96 -15.66
CA ASP A 102 4.45 13.43 -15.74
C ASP A 102 3.59 13.89 -16.93
N VAL A 103 3.42 15.20 -17.06
CA VAL A 103 2.64 15.82 -18.15
C VAL A 103 3.22 15.60 -19.55
N ASP A 104 4.50 15.22 -19.64
CA ASP A 104 5.19 14.88 -20.90
C ASP A 104 5.13 13.37 -21.20
N GLY A 105 4.46 12.58 -20.36
CA GLY A 105 4.34 11.13 -20.50
C GLY A 105 5.57 10.35 -20.04
N ARG A 106 6.45 10.93 -19.23
CA ARG A 106 7.61 10.22 -18.67
C ARG A 106 7.23 9.53 -17.36
N VAL A 107 7.69 8.30 -17.18
CA VAL A 107 7.50 7.56 -15.92
C VAL A 107 8.31 8.21 -14.80
N THR A 108 7.64 8.72 -13.78
CA THR A 108 8.24 9.33 -12.58
C THR A 108 8.33 8.36 -11.41
N SER A 109 7.43 7.37 -11.34
CA SER A 109 7.42 6.35 -10.27
C SER A 109 6.76 5.05 -10.75
N ARG A 110 7.10 3.94 -10.09
CA ARG A 110 6.61 2.59 -10.39
C ARG A 110 6.21 1.90 -9.08
N PHE A 111 5.03 1.31 -9.04
CA PHE A 111 4.52 0.54 -7.90
C PHE A 111 4.07 -0.82 -8.42
N PHE A 112 4.86 -1.87 -8.21
CA PHE A 112 4.59 -3.21 -8.74
C PHE A 112 4.74 -4.26 -7.64
N GLU A 113 3.88 -5.27 -7.70
CA GLU A 113 3.89 -6.37 -6.76
C GLU A 113 4.32 -7.66 -7.47
N GLU A 114 5.16 -8.45 -6.81
CA GLU A 114 5.58 -9.75 -7.33
C GLU A 114 4.41 -10.75 -7.29
N PHE A 115 3.63 -10.71 -6.21
CA PHE A 115 2.51 -11.63 -5.98
C PHE A 115 1.28 -11.20 -6.77
N TYR A 116 0.78 -12.11 -7.62
CA TYR A 116 -0.34 -11.78 -8.52
C TYR A 116 -1.59 -11.28 -7.83
N SER A 117 -1.84 -11.66 -6.58
CA SER A 117 -3.06 -11.27 -5.88
C SER A 117 -2.86 -10.09 -4.94
N GLU A 118 -1.62 -9.64 -4.73
CA GLU A 118 -1.37 -8.41 -3.97
C GLU A 118 -1.70 -7.21 -4.86
N ARG A 119 -2.47 -6.26 -4.33
CA ARG A 119 -2.92 -5.06 -5.04
C ARG A 119 -2.57 -3.84 -4.22
N ASN A 120 -1.65 -3.03 -4.72
CA ASN A 120 -1.42 -1.70 -4.20
C ASN A 120 -2.61 -0.81 -4.55
N THR A 121 -3.26 -0.24 -3.54
CA THR A 121 -4.45 0.58 -3.74
C THR A 121 -4.08 1.95 -4.31
N THR A 122 -4.98 2.57 -5.05
CA THR A 122 -4.77 3.93 -5.58
C THR A 122 -4.55 4.91 -4.43
N SER A 123 -5.30 4.72 -3.34
CA SER A 123 -5.17 5.53 -2.14
C SER A 123 -3.79 5.41 -1.51
N ASN A 124 -3.22 4.19 -1.45
CA ASN A 124 -1.88 3.95 -0.94
C ASN A 124 -0.80 4.53 -1.87
N VAL A 125 -0.94 4.39 -3.18
CA VAL A 125 -0.02 4.99 -4.16
C VAL A 125 -0.01 6.52 -4.03
N MET A 126 -1.18 7.16 -3.94
CA MET A 126 -1.24 8.63 -3.79
C MET A 126 -0.62 9.11 -2.48
N LEU A 127 -0.89 8.39 -1.38
CA LEU A 127 -0.28 8.66 -0.08
C LEU A 127 1.25 8.60 -0.15
N LYS A 128 1.82 7.56 -0.78
CA LYS A 128 3.28 7.41 -0.97
C LYS A 128 3.90 8.52 -1.81
N LEU A 129 3.12 9.15 -2.70
CA LEU A 129 3.56 10.29 -3.51
C LEU A 129 3.40 11.63 -2.78
N GLY A 130 2.89 11.64 -1.55
CA GLY A 130 2.56 12.86 -0.81
C GLY A 130 1.39 13.64 -1.41
N ILE A 131 0.59 13.00 -2.28
CA ILE A 131 -0.62 13.59 -2.86
C ILE A 131 -1.74 13.32 -1.86
N GLY A 132 -2.05 14.33 -1.07
CA GLY A 132 -3.11 14.27 -0.07
C GLY A 132 -4.46 14.03 -0.72
N LEU A 133 -4.96 12.81 -0.62
CA LEU A 133 -6.38 12.51 -0.79
C LEU A 133 -7.08 12.75 0.55
N SER A 134 -8.36 13.12 0.50
CA SER A 134 -9.11 13.48 1.72
C SER A 134 -9.00 12.38 2.78
N PRO A 135 -8.58 12.70 4.03
CA PRO A 135 -8.37 11.68 5.05
C PRO A 135 -9.65 10.89 5.30
N ILE A 136 -9.49 9.59 5.33
CA ILE A 136 -10.46 8.66 5.88
C ILE A 136 -10.29 8.67 7.40
N ALA A 137 -11.38 8.50 8.16
CA ALA A 137 -11.44 8.39 9.62
C ALA A 137 -10.09 8.52 10.34
N ALA A 138 -9.74 9.75 10.72
CA ALA A 138 -8.45 10.06 11.33
C ALA A 138 -8.54 10.06 12.86
N ILE A 139 -7.47 9.59 13.49
CA ILE A 139 -7.22 9.75 14.91
C ILE A 139 -6.28 10.93 15.07
N GLU A 140 -6.80 12.03 15.61
CA GLU A 140 -6.01 13.21 15.93
C GLU A 140 -5.58 13.19 17.40
N GLY A 141 -4.34 13.59 17.65
CA GLY A 141 -3.83 13.78 19.00
C GLY A 141 -2.93 15.00 19.10
N SER A 142 -3.03 15.69 20.23
CA SER A 142 -2.12 16.76 20.59
C SER A 142 -1.58 16.49 21.99
N THR A 143 -0.26 16.48 22.11
CA THR A 143 0.44 16.45 23.39
C THR A 143 1.14 17.78 23.62
N ALA A 144 1.89 17.89 24.71
CA ALA A 144 2.75 19.05 24.92
C ALA A 144 3.95 19.06 23.95
N GLN A 145 4.32 17.89 23.42
CA GLN A 145 5.52 17.70 22.63
C GLN A 145 5.26 17.74 21.13
N LEU A 146 4.11 17.25 20.66
CA LEU A 146 3.80 17.18 19.23
C LEU A 146 2.30 17.13 18.99
N LYS A 147 1.91 17.38 17.74
CA LYS A 147 0.61 16.99 17.20
C LYS A 147 0.80 15.83 16.24
N PHE A 148 -0.21 14.98 16.13
CA PHE A 148 -0.22 13.95 15.11
C PHE A 148 -1.63 13.70 14.57
N THR A 149 -1.68 13.23 13.34
CA THR A 149 -2.89 12.71 12.70
C THR A 149 -2.55 11.33 12.15
N ALA A 150 -3.23 10.30 12.63
CA ALA A 150 -3.04 8.93 12.19
C ALA A 150 -4.25 8.45 11.39
N TYR A 151 -4.06 7.86 10.22
CA TYR A 151 -5.15 7.46 9.33
C TYR A 151 -4.73 6.31 8.42
N PRO A 152 -5.65 5.41 8.05
CA PRO A 152 -5.41 4.43 7.01
C PRO A 152 -5.56 5.07 5.63
N SER A 153 -4.83 4.58 4.63
CA SER A 153 -5.01 5.00 3.24
C SER A 153 -6.38 4.58 2.68
N ASN A 154 -6.97 3.52 3.25
CA ASN A 154 -8.22 2.92 2.80
C ASN A 154 -9.21 2.79 3.96
N SER A 155 -10.50 3.03 3.72
CA SER A 155 -11.60 2.70 4.65
C SER A 155 -12.07 1.27 4.50
N THR A 156 -11.81 0.69 3.32
CA THR A 156 -12.35 -0.59 2.89
C THR A 156 -11.22 -1.39 2.27
N VAL A 157 -11.11 -2.66 2.65
CA VAL A 157 -10.07 -3.57 2.18
C VAL A 157 -10.67 -4.92 1.81
N THR A 158 -9.95 -5.68 1.00
CA THR A 158 -10.27 -7.06 0.64
C THR A 158 -9.01 -7.93 0.68
N VAL A 159 -9.16 -9.23 0.50
CA VAL A 159 -8.06 -10.19 0.38
C VAL A 159 -7.04 -9.71 -0.66
N GLY A 160 -5.75 -9.67 -0.28
CA GLY A 160 -4.67 -9.18 -1.14
C GLY A 160 -4.49 -7.67 -1.21
N THR A 161 -5.30 -6.89 -0.49
CA THR A 161 -5.12 -5.43 -0.44
C THR A 161 -3.81 -5.08 0.27
N ARG A 162 -2.97 -4.28 -0.39
CA ARG A 162 -1.78 -3.63 0.18
C ARG A 162 -2.10 -2.15 0.42
N PHE A 163 -2.12 -1.75 1.68
CA PHE A 163 -2.50 -0.41 2.14
C PHE A 163 -1.53 0.09 3.22
N SER A 164 -1.60 1.37 3.59
CA SER A 164 -0.76 1.93 4.65
C SER A 164 -1.59 2.50 5.80
N ILE A 165 -1.02 2.48 6.99
CA ILE A 165 -1.35 3.44 8.05
C ILE A 165 -0.30 4.55 7.99
N ALA A 166 -0.77 5.78 7.80
CA ALA A 166 0.05 6.98 7.87
C ALA A 166 -0.06 7.61 9.26
N ILE A 167 1.03 8.20 9.73
CA ILE A 167 1.02 9.16 10.83
C ILE A 167 1.75 10.41 10.38
N ASP A 168 0.99 11.48 10.20
CA ASP A 168 1.53 12.82 10.05
C ASP A 168 1.87 13.37 11.43
N VAL A 169 3.11 13.79 11.64
CA VAL A 169 3.64 14.25 12.92
C VAL A 169 4.18 15.67 12.76
N GLU A 170 3.75 16.56 13.66
CA GLU A 170 4.27 17.92 13.79
C GLU A 170 4.88 18.09 15.19
N PRO A 171 6.22 17.99 15.32
CA PRO A 171 6.90 18.34 16.57
C PRO A 171 6.56 19.79 16.99
N GLY A 172 6.37 20.00 18.29
CA GLY A 172 6.15 21.33 18.85
C GLY A 172 7.38 22.23 18.71
N PRO A 173 7.23 23.55 18.93
CA PRO A 173 8.35 24.48 18.87
C PRO A 173 9.50 24.05 19.79
N HIS A 174 10.72 24.04 19.25
CA HIS A 174 11.95 23.61 19.96
C HIS A 174 11.93 22.15 20.44
N MET A 175 11.00 21.34 19.96
CA MET A 175 10.92 19.91 20.27
C MET A 175 11.54 19.09 19.13
N HIS A 176 12.16 17.98 19.48
CA HIS A 176 12.56 16.95 18.54
C HIS A 176 12.17 15.56 19.03
N VAL A 177 11.96 14.66 18.07
CA VAL A 177 11.72 13.23 18.30
C VAL A 177 12.80 12.40 17.63
N TYR A 178 13.11 11.24 18.18
CA TYR A 178 14.23 10.43 17.74
C TYR A 178 13.91 9.60 16.50
N ALA A 179 14.81 9.64 15.52
CA ALA A 179 14.74 8.89 14.26
C ALA A 179 15.59 7.61 14.32
N PRO A 180 15.45 6.68 13.37
CA PRO A 180 16.26 5.45 13.33
C PRO A 180 17.76 5.72 13.43
N GLY A 181 18.45 4.89 14.20
CA GLY A 181 19.86 5.04 14.61
C GLY A 181 20.03 5.60 16.03
N ALA A 182 19.04 6.32 16.57
CA ALA A 182 19.11 6.86 17.94
C ALA A 182 18.99 5.77 19.02
N GLU A 183 18.43 4.61 18.69
CA GLU A 183 18.32 3.44 19.57
C GLU A 183 19.68 2.90 20.01
N GLU A 184 20.73 3.05 19.18
CA GLU A 184 22.10 2.67 19.52
C GLU A 184 22.64 3.50 20.71
N MET A 185 22.06 4.68 20.92
CA MET A 185 22.38 5.62 21.99
C MET A 185 21.40 5.51 23.18
N GLY A 186 20.46 4.56 23.12
CA GLY A 186 19.49 4.29 24.19
C GLY A 186 18.21 5.12 24.14
N TYR A 187 18.01 5.94 23.10
CA TYR A 187 16.78 6.70 22.90
C TYR A 187 15.65 5.85 22.30
N ARG A 188 14.41 6.26 22.53
CA ARG A 188 13.24 5.61 21.91
C ARG A 188 12.89 6.28 20.59
N VAL A 189 13.19 5.59 19.49
CA VAL A 189 12.79 5.99 18.15
C VAL A 189 11.27 6.03 18.04
N ILE A 190 10.77 7.07 17.37
CA ILE A 190 9.35 7.23 17.08
C ILE A 190 8.87 6.09 16.17
N GLY A 191 7.70 5.53 16.41
CA GLY A 191 7.19 4.47 15.54
C GLY A 191 5.81 3.96 15.89
N LEU A 192 5.27 3.14 14.99
CA LEU A 192 4.06 2.36 15.21
C LEU A 192 4.42 1.00 15.80
N LYS A 193 3.69 0.60 16.84
CA LYS A 193 3.70 -0.75 17.38
C LYS A 193 2.32 -1.36 17.23
N LEU A 194 2.07 -1.93 16.06
CA LEU A 194 0.81 -2.58 15.75
C LEU A 194 0.76 -3.98 16.39
N ALA A 195 -0.40 -4.33 16.93
CA ALA A 195 -0.64 -5.64 17.50
C ALA A 195 -0.71 -6.69 16.37
N PRO A 196 -0.11 -7.88 16.56
CA PRO A 196 -0.30 -8.99 15.65
C PRO A 196 -1.80 -9.20 15.40
N THR A 197 -2.18 -9.19 14.14
CA THR A 197 -3.56 -9.35 13.70
C THR A 197 -3.57 -10.52 12.74
N GLU A 198 -4.51 -11.45 12.92
CA GLU A 198 -4.60 -12.62 12.06
C GLU A 198 -4.88 -12.21 10.61
N HIS A 199 -4.36 -12.97 9.66
CA HIS A 199 -4.57 -12.78 8.23
C HIS A 199 -4.03 -11.47 7.64
N VAL A 200 -3.17 -10.76 8.36
CA VAL A 200 -2.45 -9.60 7.82
C VAL A 200 -0.96 -9.70 8.11
N ARG A 201 -0.17 -9.22 7.15
CA ARG A 201 1.28 -9.04 7.26
C ARG A 201 1.59 -7.55 7.38
N PHE A 202 2.45 -7.21 8.34
CA PHE A 202 3.00 -5.86 8.48
C PHE A 202 4.37 -5.81 7.82
N GLU A 203 4.59 -4.84 6.95
CA GLU A 203 5.92 -4.55 6.39
C GLU A 203 6.77 -3.76 7.41
N PRO A 204 8.02 -3.40 7.14
CA PRO A 204 8.74 -2.44 7.98
C PRO A 204 8.13 -1.03 7.90
N VAL A 205 8.28 -0.22 8.97
CA VAL A 205 7.94 1.22 8.92
C VAL A 205 8.88 1.92 7.94
N GLU A 206 8.32 2.68 7.01
CA GLU A 206 9.05 3.59 6.14
C GLU A 206 9.24 4.93 6.87
N PHE A 207 10.51 5.31 7.03
CA PHE A 207 10.93 6.54 7.69
C PHE A 207 11.43 7.56 6.66
N PRO A 208 11.06 8.85 6.77
CA PRO A 208 11.64 9.90 5.94
C PRO A 208 13.08 10.19 6.37
N GLU A 209 13.84 10.90 5.53
CA GLU A 209 15.19 11.33 5.88
C GLU A 209 15.21 12.18 7.16
N SER A 210 16.10 11.82 8.08
CA SER A 210 16.27 12.51 9.37
C SER A 210 17.38 13.56 9.32
N GLU A 211 17.37 14.46 10.29
CA GLU A 211 18.44 15.44 10.50
C GLU A 211 19.36 15.00 11.66
N ILE A 212 20.65 15.30 11.61
CA ILE A 212 21.56 15.07 12.75
C ILE A 212 21.54 16.30 13.66
N TYR A 213 21.03 16.13 14.88
CA TYR A 213 21.02 17.14 15.91
C TYR A 213 22.21 16.97 16.87
N TYR A 214 22.84 18.09 17.23
CA TYR A 214 23.89 18.10 18.25
C TYR A 214 23.28 18.50 19.59
N PHE A 215 23.24 17.55 20.52
CA PHE A 215 22.73 17.76 21.86
C PHE A 215 23.87 18.16 22.79
N GLU A 216 24.07 19.47 22.93
CA GLU A 216 25.15 20.07 23.73
C GLU A 216 25.21 19.56 25.18
N PRO A 217 24.10 19.37 25.92
CA PRO A 217 24.16 18.90 27.31
C PRO A 217 24.86 17.55 27.52
N LEU A 218 24.82 16.67 26.51
CA LEU A 218 25.45 15.35 26.54
C LEU A 218 26.65 15.23 25.58
N ASP A 219 26.97 16.29 24.83
CA ASP A 219 27.98 16.29 23.76
C ASP A 219 27.76 15.17 22.71
N GLU A 220 26.50 14.97 22.32
CA GLU A 220 26.07 13.87 21.45
C GLU A 220 25.53 14.34 20.11
N ARG A 221 25.63 13.49 19.07
CA ARG A 221 25.03 13.74 17.76
C ARG A 221 24.03 12.64 17.45
N VAL A 222 22.75 12.99 17.36
CA VAL A 222 21.65 12.03 17.31
C VAL A 222 20.77 12.30 16.09
N PRO A 223 20.30 11.27 15.35
CA PRO A 223 19.32 11.45 14.29
C PRO A 223 17.93 11.77 14.88
N VAL A 224 17.31 12.84 14.38
CA VAL A 224 16.05 13.36 14.89
C VAL A 224 15.14 13.89 13.78
N TYR A 225 13.87 14.07 14.13
CA TYR A 225 12.92 14.89 13.38
C TYR A 225 12.53 16.12 14.20
N GLN A 226 12.71 17.29 13.59
CA GLN A 226 12.40 18.62 14.17
C GLN A 226 11.35 19.39 13.38
N ARG A 227 11.03 18.93 12.18
CA ARG A 227 10.01 19.49 11.28
C ARG A 227 8.89 18.48 11.11
N ALA A 228 7.79 18.91 10.49
CA ALA A 228 6.71 18.01 10.14
C ALA A 228 7.19 16.89 9.20
N PHE A 229 6.72 15.68 9.45
CA PHE A 229 7.09 14.48 8.70
C PHE A 229 5.96 13.45 8.75
N THR A 230 6.01 12.45 7.86
CA THR A 230 5.04 11.36 7.80
C THR A 230 5.76 10.03 7.97
N LEU A 231 5.22 9.18 8.84
CA LEU A 231 5.59 7.76 8.92
C LEU A 231 4.57 6.93 8.16
N LEU A 232 5.04 5.92 7.43
CA LEU A 232 4.17 4.98 6.73
C LEU A 232 4.44 3.57 7.19
N GLN A 233 3.40 2.83 7.53
CA GLN A 233 3.47 1.42 7.89
C GLN A 233 2.55 0.64 6.95
N GLU A 234 3.14 -0.08 5.99
CA GLU A 234 2.40 -0.90 5.04
C GLU A 234 1.87 -2.18 5.68
N ILE A 235 0.69 -2.59 5.22
CA ILE A 235 -0.05 -3.76 5.67
C ILE A 235 -0.59 -4.46 4.42
N VAL A 236 -0.41 -5.78 4.37
CA VAL A 236 -0.95 -6.64 3.32
C VAL A 236 -1.96 -7.59 3.92
N VAL A 237 -3.18 -7.62 3.38
CA VAL A 237 -4.18 -8.64 3.73
C VAL A 237 -3.80 -9.94 3.04
N ASP A 238 -3.53 -10.99 3.82
CA ASP A 238 -3.03 -12.26 3.31
C ASP A 238 -4.00 -12.85 2.28
N VAL A 239 -3.44 -13.44 1.23
CA VAL A 239 -4.30 -13.85 0.12
C VAL A 239 -5.05 -15.17 0.43
N GLY A 240 -4.69 -15.96 1.47
CA GLY A 240 -5.10 -17.36 1.73
C GLY A 240 -6.58 -17.73 1.61
N ALA A 241 -6.90 -18.98 1.21
CA ALA A 241 -8.29 -19.48 1.19
C ALA A 241 -8.92 -19.52 2.60
N GLU A 242 -8.08 -19.77 3.61
CA GLU A 242 -8.42 -19.62 5.01
C GLU A 242 -8.75 -18.16 5.35
N THR A 243 -7.89 -17.22 4.96
CA THR A 243 -8.14 -15.78 5.12
C THR A 243 -9.45 -15.35 4.47
N GLU A 244 -9.70 -15.77 3.22
CA GLU A 244 -10.93 -15.42 2.52
C GLU A 244 -12.17 -15.94 3.24
N SER A 245 -12.11 -17.18 3.74
CA SER A 245 -13.22 -17.77 4.51
C SER A 245 -13.43 -17.03 5.83
N ALA A 246 -12.35 -16.69 6.54
CA ALA A 246 -12.40 -15.96 7.79
C ALA A 246 -12.95 -14.53 7.59
N LEU A 247 -12.44 -13.80 6.60
CA LEU A 247 -12.89 -12.43 6.32
C LEU A 247 -14.34 -12.38 5.81
N ALA A 248 -14.83 -13.43 5.13
CA ALA A 248 -16.23 -13.50 4.70
C ALA A 248 -17.24 -13.61 5.86
N GLU A 249 -16.78 -14.02 7.05
CA GLU A 249 -17.58 -14.09 8.28
C GLU A 249 -17.50 -12.80 9.12
N LEU A 250 -16.64 -11.85 8.74
CA LEU A 250 -16.42 -10.60 9.45
C LEU A 250 -17.09 -9.44 8.73
N ASP A 251 -17.69 -8.52 9.49
CA ASP A 251 -18.21 -7.26 8.95
C ASP A 251 -17.08 -6.24 8.69
N ALA A 252 -16.02 -6.28 9.50
CA ALA A 252 -14.91 -5.33 9.44
C ALA A 252 -13.61 -5.92 10.00
N LEU A 253 -12.47 -5.45 9.48
CA LEU A 253 -11.13 -5.72 9.98
C LEU A 253 -10.68 -4.62 10.93
N THR A 254 -10.26 -4.96 12.14
CA THR A 254 -9.74 -3.97 13.11
C THR A 254 -8.24 -4.13 13.30
N ILE A 255 -7.49 -3.06 13.04
CA ILE A 255 -6.05 -2.95 13.31
C ILE A 255 -5.87 -2.09 14.56
N SER A 256 -5.21 -2.64 15.57
CA SER A 256 -4.94 -1.94 16.84
C SER A 256 -3.45 -1.90 17.15
N GLY A 257 -3.03 -0.95 17.97
CA GLY A 257 -1.64 -0.80 18.36
C GLY A 257 -1.39 0.44 19.18
N SER A 258 -0.16 0.92 19.15
CA SER A 258 0.22 2.20 19.74
C SER A 258 1.18 2.99 18.85
N PHE A 259 1.10 4.31 18.98
CA PHE A 259 2.10 5.25 18.51
C PHE A 259 3.04 5.58 19.68
N ASP A 260 4.27 5.11 19.56
CA ASP A 260 5.27 5.20 20.61
C ASP A 260 6.34 6.21 20.20
N TYR A 261 6.71 7.12 21.11
CA TYR A 261 7.76 8.09 20.85
C TYR A 261 8.43 8.59 22.13
N GLN A 262 9.62 9.13 21.98
CA GLN A 262 10.26 9.97 22.98
C GLN A 262 10.63 11.30 22.34
N ALA A 263 10.42 12.37 23.09
CA ALA A 263 10.74 13.73 22.66
C ALA A 263 11.65 14.41 23.67
N CYS A 264 12.45 15.36 23.18
CA CYS A 264 13.28 16.24 24.01
C CYS A 264 13.18 17.66 23.49
N ASP A 265 13.32 18.62 24.40
CA ASP A 265 13.59 20.01 24.02
C ASP A 265 15.11 20.24 23.98
N ASP A 266 15.54 21.50 24.00
CA ASP A 266 16.95 21.88 23.99
C ASP A 266 17.67 21.64 25.33
N ALA A 267 16.95 21.34 26.40
CA ALA A 267 17.49 21.20 27.75
C ALA A 267 17.28 19.83 28.38
N ILE A 268 16.11 19.20 28.15
CA ILE A 268 15.70 17.98 28.82
C ILE A 268 15.06 16.98 27.85
N CYS A 269 15.23 15.71 28.19
CA CYS A 269 14.51 14.61 27.56
C CYS A 269 13.33 14.16 28.41
N PHE A 270 12.16 14.12 27.80
CA PHE A 270 10.94 13.66 28.46
C PHE A 270 10.87 12.13 28.50
N ASN A 271 9.99 11.62 29.37
CA ASN A 271 9.69 10.20 29.40
C ASN A 271 9.02 9.75 28.09
N PRO A 272 9.29 8.52 27.62
CA PRO A 272 8.59 7.96 26.48
C PRO A 272 7.06 7.98 26.66
N VAL A 273 6.36 8.26 25.57
CA VAL A 273 4.89 8.32 25.48
C VAL A 273 4.42 7.19 24.56
N SER A 274 3.28 6.60 24.90
CA SER A 274 2.61 5.59 24.09
C SER A 274 1.13 5.97 23.98
N VAL A 275 0.67 6.21 22.75
CA VAL A 275 -0.71 6.60 22.45
C VAL A 275 -1.43 5.44 21.77
N PRO A 276 -2.53 4.91 22.31
CA PRO A 276 -3.25 3.80 21.68
C PRO A 276 -3.89 4.24 20.37
N LEU A 277 -3.79 3.38 19.36
CA LEU A 277 -4.41 3.55 18.04
C LEU A 277 -5.33 2.37 17.74
N SER A 278 -6.45 2.65 17.07
CA SER A 278 -7.38 1.63 16.58
C SER A 278 -8.08 2.10 15.32
N PHE A 279 -7.99 1.30 14.26
CA PHE A 279 -8.61 1.55 12.96
C PHE A 279 -9.54 0.38 12.64
N THR A 280 -10.77 0.68 12.24
CA THR A 280 -11.74 -0.32 11.78
C THR A 280 -12.00 -0.06 10.30
N LEU A 281 -11.75 -1.08 9.49
CA LEU A 281 -11.82 -1.06 8.04
C LEU A 281 -12.96 -1.98 7.58
N ASP A 282 -13.80 -1.50 6.67
CA ASP A 282 -14.84 -2.31 6.05
C ASP A 282 -14.22 -3.41 5.18
N LEU A 283 -14.93 -4.53 5.02
CA LEU A 283 -14.49 -5.65 4.19
C LEU A 283 -15.35 -5.78 2.92
N ASP A 284 -14.68 -5.80 1.76
CA ASP A 284 -15.30 -6.08 0.47
C ASP A 284 -14.98 -7.52 0.00
N LEU A 285 -15.93 -8.14 -0.70
CA LEU A 285 -15.74 -9.48 -1.31
C LEU A 285 -15.23 -9.37 -2.75
N LEU A 286 -14.38 -10.32 -3.16
CA LEU A 286 -13.86 -10.39 -4.53
C LEU A 286 -14.97 -10.65 -5.57
N ASP A 287 -14.91 -9.94 -6.71
CA ASP A 287 -15.75 -10.28 -7.87
C ASP A 287 -15.28 -11.58 -8.51
N ARG A 288 -16.15 -12.59 -8.52
CA ARG A 288 -15.89 -13.87 -9.18
C ARG A 288 -16.74 -14.08 -10.45
N GLN A 289 -17.53 -13.09 -10.86
CA GLN A 289 -18.40 -13.22 -12.03
C GLN A 289 -17.60 -13.08 -13.33
N ARG A 290 -17.47 -14.19 -14.07
CA ARG A 290 -16.88 -14.20 -15.42
C ARG A 290 -17.77 -13.46 -16.42
N ALA A 291 -17.14 -12.82 -17.42
CA ALA A 291 -17.87 -12.24 -18.55
C ALA A 291 -18.75 -13.30 -19.23
N GLY A 292 -19.97 -12.91 -19.61
CA GLY A 292 -20.91 -13.82 -20.25
C GLY A 292 -20.41 -14.21 -21.63
N ARG A 293 -20.25 -15.51 -21.90
CA ARG A 293 -20.07 -15.99 -23.28
C ARG A 293 -21.36 -15.70 -24.04
N ARG A 294 -21.32 -14.77 -25.00
CA ARG A 294 -22.36 -14.70 -26.04
C ARG A 294 -22.12 -15.79 -27.07
#